data_AF-A0A2A8BB40-F1
#
_entry.id   AF-A0A2A8BB40-F1
#
_cell.length_a   1.000
_cell.length_b   1.000
_cell.length_c   1.000
_cell.angle_alpha   90.00
_cell.angle_beta   90.00
_cell.angle_gamma   90.00
#
_symmetry.space_group_name_H-M   'P 1'
#
loop_
_entity.id
_entity.type
_entity.pdbx_description
1 polymer ?
#
loop_
_entity_poly.entity_id
_entity_poly.type
_entity_poly.pdbx_seq_one_letter_code
_entity_poly.pdbx_strand_id
1 'polypeptide(L)' 'EIENIFAINEKFFPHAHAVIFTFVARIVGGGISIQDQNEITDISWINIKEAEKIMFYFPNGVQNLLKKGVAAPYYFQTK' A
#
# COMPACT_ATOMS: atom_id res chain seq x y z
N GLU A 1 -9.30 9.64 -3.73
CA GLU A 1 -10.05 8.59 -4.46
C GLU A 1 -9.17 7.35 -4.54
N ILE A 2 -9.72 6.18 -4.23
CA ILE A 2 -9.01 4.89 -4.29
C ILE A 2 -9.22 4.31 -5.69
N GLU A 3 -8.15 3.83 -6.32
CA GLU A 3 -8.21 3.22 -7.65
C GLU A 3 -8.24 1.69 -7.55
N ASN A 4 -7.10 1.05 -7.26
CA ASN A 4 -6.98 -0.40 -7.26
C ASN A 4 -6.10 -0.89 -6.10
N ILE A 5 -6.36 -2.10 -5.62
CA ILE A 5 -5.38 -2.86 -4.83
C ILE A 5 -4.27 -3.27 -5.78
N PHE A 6 -3.03 -2.91 -5.45
CA PHE A 6 -1.85 -3.29 -6.21
C PHE A 6 -1.28 -4.62 -5.76
N ALA A 7 -1.25 -4.84 -4.44
CA ALA A 7 -0.68 -6.04 -3.84
C ALA A 7 -1.29 -6.34 -2.48
N ILE A 8 -1.26 -7.62 -2.14
CA ILE A 8 -1.59 -8.14 -0.82
C ILE A 8 -0.37 -8.92 -0.36
N ASN A 9 0.15 -8.60 0.82
CA ASN A 9 1.30 -9.26 1.41
C ASN A 9 0.94 -9.75 2.81
N GLU A 10 1.63 -10.79 3.27
CA GLU A 10 1.52 -11.29 4.63
C GLU A 10 2.85 -11.13 5.36
N LYS A 11 2.78 -10.77 6.64
CA LYS A 11 3.95 -10.75 7.51
C LYS A 11 3.61 -11.34 8.87
N PHE A 12 4.32 -12.40 9.22
CA PHE A 12 4.27 -12.99 10.55
C PHE A 12 5.23 -12.25 11.48
N PHE A 13 4.71 -11.85 12.62
CA PHE A 13 5.44 -11.35 13.77
C PHE A 13 5.32 -12.38 14.90
N PRO A 14 6.18 -12.33 15.94
CA PRO A 14 6.14 -13.31 17.03
C PRO A 14 4.77 -13.52 17.68
N HIS A 15 3.91 -12.49 17.70
CA HIS A 15 2.59 -12.52 18.34
C HIS A 15 1.45 -11.99 17.45
N ALA A 16 1.69 -11.79 16.15
CA ALA A 16 0.68 -11.25 15.25
C ALA A 16 0.91 -11.73 13.82
N HIS A 17 -0.18 -11.85 13.06
CA HIS A 17 -0.14 -12.06 11.62
C HIS A 17 -0.78 -10.85 10.95
N ALA A 18 -0.01 -10.13 10.14
CA ALA A 18 -0.50 -8.95 9.43
C ALA A 18 -0.75 -9.28 7.96
N VAL A 19 -1.94 -8.92 7.49
CA VAL A 19 -2.28 -8.85 6.07
C VAL A 19 -2.18 -7.38 5.65
N ILE A 20 -1.30 -7.09 4.69
CA ILE A 20 -0.96 -5.74 4.26
C ILE A 20 -1.54 -5.51 2.87
N PHE A 21 -2.46 -4.56 2.76
CA PHE A 21 -3.05 -4.12 1.50
C PHE A 21 -2.31 -2.88 1.00
N THR A 22 -1.72 -2.97 -0.18
CA THR A 22 -1.14 -1.81 -0.87
C THR A 22 -2.06 -1.41 -2.01
N PHE A 23 -2.46 -0.14 -2.04
CA PHE A 23 -3.39 0.38 -3.03
C PHE A 23 -2.88 1.67 -3.67
N VAL A 24 -3.33 1.93 -4.89
CA VAL A 24 -3.09 3.18 -5.60
C VAL A 24 -4.25 4.13 -5.35
N ALA A 25 -3.94 5.37 -5.01
CA ALA A 25 -4.93 6.42 -4.78
C ALA A 25 -4.42 7.76 -5.30
N ARG A 26 -5.37 8.64 -5.64
CA ARG A 26 -5.10 10.03 -6.03
C ARG A 26 -5.67 11.01 -5.03
N ILE A 27 -4.91 12.06 -4.75
CA ILE A 27 -5.36 13.21 -3.96
C ILE A 27 -6.36 13.97 -4.83
N VAL A 28 -7.58 14.13 -4.33
CA VAL A 28 -8.66 14.89 -4.99
C VAL A 28 -8.91 16.25 -4.32
N GLY A 29 -8.26 16.49 -3.17
CA GLY A 29 -8.39 17.70 -2.35
C GLY A 29 -7.94 17.43 -0.90
N GLY A 30 -8.01 18.46 -0.05
CA GLY A 30 -7.65 18.37 1.37
C GLY A 30 -6.15 18.48 1.65
N GLY A 31 -5.79 18.39 2.93
CA GLY A 31 -4.41 18.38 3.43
C GLY A 31 -4.09 17.08 4.17
N ILE A 32 -2.79 16.72 4.21
CA ILE A 32 -2.32 15.55 4.93
C ILE A 32 -2.54 15.74 6.43
N SER A 33 -3.20 14.80 7.09
CA SER A 33 -3.43 14.84 8.54
C SER A 33 -3.69 13.43 9.08
N ILE A 34 -3.24 13.19 10.30
CA ILE A 34 -3.55 11.97 11.04
C ILE A 34 -4.89 12.17 11.75
N GLN A 35 -5.88 11.32 11.42
CA GLN A 35 -7.22 11.37 11.99
C GLN A 35 -7.36 10.48 13.24
N ASP A 36 -6.59 9.40 13.32
CA ASP A 36 -6.53 8.52 14.49
C ASP A 36 -5.08 8.38 14.96
N GLN A 37 -4.74 9.08 16.05
CA GLN A 37 -3.40 9.09 16.62
C GLN A 37 -3.10 7.85 17.48
N ASN A 38 -4.12 7.05 17.83
CA ASN A 38 -3.90 5.80 18.55
C ASN A 38 -3.40 4.70 17.62
N GLU A 39 -3.82 4.73 16.35
CA GLU A 39 -3.42 3.74 15.34
C GLU A 39 -2.30 4.22 14.41
N ILE A 40 -2.25 5.52 14.07
CA ILE A 40 -1.31 6.06 13.08
C ILE A 40 -0.28 6.95 13.77
N THR A 41 0.98 6.50 13.77
CA THR A 41 2.10 7.23 14.40
C THR A 41 2.69 8.33 13.51
N ASP A 42 2.74 8.13 12.18
CA ASP A 42 3.35 9.07 11.25
C ASP A 42 2.65 9.06 9.88
N ILE A 43 2.73 10.19 9.17
CA ILE A 43 2.29 10.30 7.78
C ILE A 43 3.23 11.23 7.00
N SER A 44 3.73 10.74 5.87
CA SER A 44 4.75 11.44 5.08
C SER A 44 4.53 11.26 3.58
N TRP A 45 4.60 12.37 2.83
CA TRP A 45 4.73 12.32 1.37
C TRP A 45 6.20 12.08 1.00
N ILE A 46 6.48 10.96 0.35
CA ILE A 46 7.83 10.61 -0.09
C ILE A 46 7.85 10.39 -1.60
N ASN A 47 9.01 10.64 -2.22
CA ASN A 47 9.20 10.29 -3.62
C ASN A 47 9.38 8.78 -3.78
N ILE A 48 9.15 8.28 -4.99
CA ILE A 48 9.19 6.84 -5.29
C ILE A 48 10.56 6.19 -5.01
N LYS A 49 11.67 6.95 -5.11
CA LYS A 49 13.02 6.42 -4.86
C LYS A 49 13.26 6.19 -3.36
N GLU A 50 12.71 7.04 -2.50
CA GLU A 50 12.76 6.82 -1.05
C GLU A 50 11.82 5.67 -0.65
N ALA A 51 10.66 5.56 -1.29
CA ALA A 51 9.72 4.47 -1.05
C ALA A 51 10.36 3.08 -1.33
N GLU A 52 11.16 2.95 -2.40
CA GLU A 52 11.92 1.71 -2.69
C GLU A 52 12.82 1.26 -1.54
N LYS A 53 13.43 2.19 -0.82
CA LYS A 53 14.32 1.86 0.31
C LYS A 53 13.54 1.32 1.52
N ILE A 54 12.30 1.78 1.68
CA ILE A 54 11.45 1.43 2.83
C ILE A 54 10.66 0.15 2.53
N MET A 55 10.15 0.01 1.30
CA MET A 55 9.28 -1.08 0.87
C MET A 55 10.05 -2.13 0.06
N PHE A 56 11.23 -2.52 0.53
CA PHE A 56 12.13 -3.48 -0.15
C PHE A 56 11.56 -4.91 -0.29
N TYR A 57 10.39 -5.17 0.30
CA TYR A 57 9.69 -6.46 0.25
C TYR A 57 8.87 -6.67 -1.03
N PHE A 58 8.82 -5.70 -1.95
CA PHE A 58 8.21 -5.90 -3.27
C PHE A 58 9.18 -6.59 -4.23
N PRO A 59 8.87 -7.81 -4.73
CA PRO A 59 9.82 -8.57 -5.58
C PRO A 59 10.24 -7.86 -6.86
N ASN A 60 9.37 -7.00 -7.40
CA ASN A 60 9.63 -6.26 -8.62
C ASN A 60 9.88 -4.76 -8.36
N GLY A 61 10.09 -4.35 -7.11
CA GLY A 61 10.24 -2.96 -6.71
C GLY A 61 8.94 -2.14 -6.77
N VAL A 62 8.95 -1.06 -6.00
CA VAL A 62 7.90 -0.07 -5.84
C VAL A 62 7.65 0.75 -7.12
N GLN A 63 8.64 0.89 -8.01
CA GLN A 63 8.48 1.59 -9.30
C GLN A 63 7.32 1.01 -10.15
N ASN A 64 7.03 -0.28 -10.01
CA ASN A 64 5.93 -0.90 -10.74
C ASN A 64 4.55 -0.40 -10.31
N LEU A 65 4.41 0.25 -9.14
CA LEU A 65 3.19 0.96 -8.74
C LEU A 65 2.81 2.07 -9.73
N LEU A 66 3.80 2.63 -10.45
CA LEU A 66 3.58 3.72 -11.41
C LEU A 66 3.07 3.23 -12.77
N LYS A 67 3.14 1.92 -13.04
CA LYS A 67 2.65 1.35 -14.29
C LYS A 67 1.12 1.32 -14.27
N LYS A 68 0.51 2.08 -15.17
CA LYS A 68 -0.96 2.13 -15.31
C LYS A 68 -1.52 0.73 -15.53
N GLY A 69 -2.62 0.42 -14.84
CA GLY A 69 -3.37 -0.83 -15.01
C GLY A 69 -2.79 -2.05 -14.31
N VAL A 70 -1.71 -1.92 -13.53
CA VAL A 70 -1.24 -3.02 -12.66
C VAL A 70 -2.10 -3.06 -11.40
N ALA A 71 -2.85 -4.14 -11.24
CA ALA A 71 -3.68 -4.42 -10.07
C ALA A 71 -3.46 -5.87 -9.61
N ALA A 72 -3.64 -6.12 -8.32
CA ALA A 72 -3.72 -7.47 -7.80
C ALA A 72 -4.98 -8.13 -8.37
N PRO A 73 -4.86 -9.29 -9.06
CA PRO A 73 -6.03 -9.97 -9.60
C PRO A 73 -6.95 -10.42 -8.47
N TYR A 74 -8.25 -10.18 -8.65
CA TYR A 74 -9.28 -10.68 -7.76
C TYR A 74 -9.93 -11.93 -8.36
N TYR A 75 -9.94 -13.00 -7.59
CA TYR A 75 -10.59 -14.26 -7.97
C TYR A 75 -11.76 -14.51 -7.03
N PHE A 76 -12.98 -14.27 -7.51
CA PHE A 76 -14.17 -14.70 -6.80
C PHE A 76 -14.37 -16.20 -7.00
N GLN A 77 -14.32 -16.98 -5.92
CA GLN A 77 -14.74 -18.37 -5.95
C GLN A 77 -16.20 -18.49 -5.53
N THR A 78 -17.06 -18.80 -6.50
CA THR A 78 -18.38 -19.36 -6.28
C THR A 78 -18.25 -20.88 -6.23
N LYS A 79 -19.15 -21.56 -5.50
CA LYS A 79 -19.21 -23.03 -5.41
C LYS A 79 -19.22 -23.69 -6.79
#